data_AF-A0A2G9TSJ8-F1
#
_entry.id   AF-A0A2G9TSJ8-F1
#
_cell.length_a   1.000
_cell.length_b   1.000
_cell.length_c   1.000
_cell.angle_alpha   90.00
_cell.angle_beta   90.00
_cell.angle_gamma   90.00
#
_symmetry.space_group_name_H-M   'P 1'
#
loop_
_entity.id
_entity.type
_entity.pdbx_description
1 polymer ?
#
loop_
_entity_poly.entity_id
_entity_poly.type
_entity_poly.pdbx_seq_one_letter_code
_entity_poly.pdbx_strand_id
1 'polypeptide(L)'
;TADHRRGPRGALDWAYAHKKQQWRKVVWSDESKFSLFGTDEIKFVQHPPSTRYHPRHQLPTVKSGSFAVTVHASFCGKEVGPLHHIEGDMDFKIYFGIMETVIWPYWLKWVHFTTGQLPKAQIEPVH
;
A
#
# COMPACT_ATOMS: atom_id res chain seq x y z
N THR A 1 12.55 15.46 17.80
CA THR A 1 11.78 14.73 18.83
C THR A 1 11.32 13.42 18.21
N ALA A 2 11.76 12.27 18.74
CA ALA A 2 11.35 10.97 18.19
C ALA A 2 9.85 10.81 18.38
N ASP A 3 9.09 10.59 17.31
CA ASP A 3 7.66 10.31 17.36
C ASP A 3 7.44 9.01 18.15
N HIS A 4 6.99 9.12 19.40
CA HIS A 4 6.83 7.97 20.31
C HIS A 4 5.82 6.94 19.78
N ARG A 5 5.02 7.30 18.75
CA ARG A 5 4.09 6.41 18.06
C ARG A 5 4.78 5.43 17.09
N ARG A 6 5.97 5.75 16.59
CA ARG A 6 6.70 4.95 15.58
C ARG A 6 7.86 4.16 16.20
N GLY A 7 7.55 3.29 17.15
CA GLY A 7 8.53 2.37 17.73
C GLY A 7 7.84 1.16 18.36
N PRO A 8 8.59 0.12 18.79
CA PRO A 8 8.02 -1.12 19.31
C PRO A 8 7.06 -0.92 20.49
N ARG A 9 7.34 0.07 21.35
CA ARG A 9 6.46 0.47 22.46
C ARG A 9 5.17 1.12 21.99
N GLY A 10 5.25 2.10 21.08
CA GLY A 10 4.06 2.73 20.50
C GLY A 10 3.16 1.75 19.73
N ALA A 11 3.76 0.79 19.02
CA ALA A 11 3.02 -0.28 18.35
C ALA A 11 2.30 -1.20 19.34
N LEU A 12 2.96 -1.55 20.45
CA LEU A 12 2.37 -2.38 21.51
C LEU A 12 1.21 -1.66 22.20
N ASP A 13 1.39 -0.39 22.56
CA ASP A 13 0.34 0.43 23.20
C ASP A 13 -0.87 0.59 22.26
N TRP A 14 -0.63 0.84 20.97
CA TRP A 14 -1.68 0.92 19.97
C TRP A 14 -2.44 -0.41 19.83
N ALA A 15 -1.72 -1.54 19.82
CA ALA A 15 -2.32 -2.87 19.74
C ALA A 15 -3.22 -3.17 20.96
N TYR A 16 -2.77 -2.82 22.18
CA TYR A 16 -3.60 -2.96 23.37
C TYR A 16 -4.84 -2.07 23.32
N ALA A 17 -4.68 -0.81 22.92
CA ALA A 17 -5.78 0.16 22.82
C ALA A 17 -6.86 -0.28 21.82
N HIS A 18 -6.47 -0.91 20.70
CA HIS A 18 -7.39 -1.30 19.62
C HIS A 18 -7.76 -2.78 19.61
N LYS A 19 -7.43 -3.54 20.65
CA LYS A 19 -7.69 -4.99 20.73
C LYS A 19 -9.16 -5.38 20.47
N LYS A 20 -10.11 -4.54 20.90
CA LYS A 20 -11.56 -4.77 20.75
C LYS A 20 -12.19 -3.98 19.59
N GLN A 21 -11.37 -3.43 18.69
CA GLN A 21 -11.85 -2.61 17.57
C GLN A 21 -12.70 -3.44 16.59
N GLN A 22 -13.71 -2.80 16.02
CA GLN A 22 -14.56 -3.38 14.98
C GLN A 22 -13.82 -3.34 13.62
N TRP A 23 -12.77 -4.15 13.45
CA TRP A 23 -11.89 -4.14 12.26
C TRP A 23 -12.63 -4.31 10.93
N ARG A 24 -13.78 -4.99 10.93
CA ARG A 24 -14.63 -5.13 9.73
C ARG A 24 -15.20 -3.79 9.21
N LYS A 25 -15.25 -2.75 10.04
CA LYS A 25 -15.74 -1.41 9.68
C LYS A 25 -14.61 -0.45 9.29
N VAL A 26 -13.36 -0.88 9.42
CA VAL A 26 -12.20 -0.07 9.05
C VAL A 26 -11.94 -0.23 7.55
N VAL A 27 -11.80 0.90 6.87
CA VAL A 27 -11.27 0.97 5.51
C VAL A 27 -9.76 1.09 5.62
N TRP A 28 -9.05 0.18 4.97
CA TRP A 28 -7.61 0.16 4.84
C TRP A 28 -7.27 0.68 3.45
N SER A 29 -6.20 1.47 3.34
CA SER A 29 -5.66 1.91 2.06
C SER A 29 -4.14 1.90 2.10
N ASP A 30 -3.53 1.56 0.98
CA ASP A 30 -2.08 1.57 0.85
C ASP A 30 -1.66 1.71 -0.62
N GLU A 31 -0.39 2.06 -0.82
CA GLU A 31 0.28 2.12 -2.10
C GLU A 31 1.19 0.89 -2.28
N SER A 32 1.23 0.34 -3.48
CA SER A 32 2.15 -0.75 -3.81
C SER A 32 2.76 -0.56 -5.19
N LYS A 33 4.07 -0.81 -5.28
CA LYS A 33 4.85 -0.70 -6.51
C LYS A 33 5.19 -2.09 -7.04
N PHE A 34 4.75 -2.37 -8.26
CA PHE A 34 4.96 -3.64 -8.95
C PHE A 34 5.99 -3.48 -10.06
N SER A 35 7.20 -3.98 -9.83
CA SER A 35 8.26 -3.99 -10.83
C SER A 35 7.97 -5.06 -11.89
N LEU A 36 7.97 -4.69 -13.18
CA LEU A 36 7.77 -5.65 -14.28
C LEU A 36 9.05 -6.45 -14.59
N PHE A 37 10.20 -5.82 -14.36
CA PHE A 37 11.52 -6.42 -14.60
C PHE A 37 12.37 -6.35 -13.34
N GLY A 38 12.99 -7.47 -12.99
CA GLY A 38 13.67 -7.65 -11.72
C GLY A 38 12.74 -8.32 -10.72
N THR A 39 13.04 -9.56 -10.39
CA THR A 39 12.44 -10.25 -9.25
C THR A 39 13.26 -9.90 -8.01
N ASP A 40 12.61 -9.54 -6.91
CA ASP A 40 13.27 -9.41 -5.59
C ASP A 40 13.76 -10.78 -5.07
N GLU A 41 13.53 -11.85 -5.82
CA GLU A 41 14.03 -13.18 -5.54
C GLU A 41 15.56 -13.25 -5.61
N ILE A 42 16.12 -13.84 -4.55
CA ILE A 42 17.52 -14.25 -4.52
C ILE A 42 17.67 -15.44 -5.47
N LYS A 43 18.44 -15.25 -6.54
CA LYS A 43 18.79 -16.32 -7.47
C LYS A 43 20.17 -16.88 -7.13
N PHE A 44 20.23 -18.17 -6.85
CA PHE A 44 21.49 -18.88 -6.63
C PHE A 44 21.98 -19.49 -7.94
N VAL A 45 23.25 -19.26 -8.29
CA VAL A 45 23.88 -19.86 -9.46
C VAL A 45 25.04 -20.73 -9.00
N GLN A 46 25.05 -22.01 -9.41
CA GLN A 46 26.17 -22.91 -9.15
C GLN A 46 27.17 -22.86 -10.31
N HIS A 47 28.47 -22.85 -10.01
CA HIS A 47 29.52 -22.91 -11.02
C HIS A 47 30.77 -23.65 -10.50
N PRO A 48 31.53 -24.32 -11.38
CA PRO A 48 32.86 -24.86 -11.04
C PRO A 48 33.83 -23.78 -10.57
N PRO A 49 34.90 -24.15 -9.82
CA PRO A 49 35.98 -23.22 -9.45
C PRO A 49 36.49 -22.43 -10.67
N SER A 50 36.90 -21.18 -10.45
CA SER A 50 37.42 -20.23 -11.46
C SER A 50 36.52 -19.89 -12.67
N THR A 51 35.28 -20.39 -12.75
CA THR A 51 34.35 -20.11 -13.88
C THR A 51 33.26 -19.08 -13.56
N ARG A 52 33.43 -18.30 -12.48
CA ARG A 52 32.44 -17.32 -11.98
C ARG A 52 31.97 -16.33 -13.05
N TYR A 53 32.88 -15.89 -13.92
CA TYR A 53 32.59 -14.87 -14.93
C TYR A 53 32.26 -15.45 -16.30
N HIS A 54 32.12 -16.77 -16.43
CA HIS A 54 31.72 -17.36 -17.70
C HIS A 54 30.25 -16.99 -18.00
N PRO A 55 29.91 -16.50 -19.22
CA PRO A 55 28.55 -16.04 -19.54
C PRO A 55 27.46 -17.07 -19.25
N ARG A 56 27.75 -18.36 -19.46
CA ARG A 56 26.86 -19.49 -19.12
C ARG A 56 26.48 -19.62 -17.64
N HIS A 57 27.23 -18.99 -16.73
CA HIS A 57 27.01 -18.98 -15.28
C HIS A 57 26.67 -17.58 -14.75
N GLN A 58 26.38 -16.62 -15.64
CA GLN A 58 25.90 -15.30 -15.25
C GLN A 58 24.40 -15.25 -15.52
N LEU A 59 23.65 -14.73 -14.55
CA LEU A 59 22.28 -14.34 -14.82
C LEU A 59 22.29 -13.00 -15.54
N PRO A 60 21.48 -12.83 -16.60
CA PRO A 60 21.31 -11.53 -17.20
C PRO A 60 20.71 -10.58 -16.16
N THR A 61 21.48 -9.58 -15.77
CA THR A 61 20.98 -8.47 -14.95
C THR A 61 20.47 -7.40 -15.90
N VAL A 62 19.17 -7.12 -15.83
CA VAL A 62 18.63 -5.92 -16.48
C VAL A 62 19.20 -4.72 -15.73
N LYS A 63 19.94 -3.83 -16.41
CA LYS A 63 20.35 -2.57 -15.79
C LYS A 63 19.08 -1.83 -15.39
N SER A 64 18.95 -1.57 -14.10
CA SER A 64 17.80 -0.92 -13.47
C SER A 64 17.38 0.32 -14.26
N GLY A 65 16.30 0.16 -15.01
CA GLY A 65 15.65 1.15 -15.87
C GLY A 65 14.14 0.97 -15.77
N SER A 66 13.67 0.94 -14.52
CA SER A 66 12.34 1.31 -14.01
C SER A 66 11.14 1.22 -14.98
N PHE A 67 10.67 0.01 -15.28
CA PHE A 67 9.25 -0.18 -15.60
C PHE A 67 8.58 -0.82 -14.39
N ALA A 68 7.99 0.02 -13.54
CA ALA A 68 7.22 -0.39 -12.39
C ALA A 68 5.89 0.35 -12.42
N VAL A 69 4.83 -0.37 -12.09
CA VAL A 69 3.47 0.15 -12.01
C VAL A 69 3.16 0.37 -10.54
N THR A 70 2.83 1.61 -10.19
CA THR A 70 2.44 1.97 -8.82
C THR A 70 0.91 2.05 -8.77
N VAL A 71 0.30 1.42 -7.78
CA VAL A 71 -1.14 1.45 -7.58
C VAL A 71 -1.49 1.85 -6.15
N HIS A 72 -2.57 2.59 -5.99
CA HIS A 72 -3.21 2.83 -4.71
C HIS A 72 -4.46 1.96 -4.62
N ALA A 73 -4.61 1.23 -3.52
CA ALA A 73 -5.77 0.38 -3.28
C ALA A 73 -6.45 0.74 -1.97
N SER A 74 -7.74 0.40 -1.85
CA SER A 74 -8.39 0.32 -0.55
C SER A 74 -9.26 -0.91 -0.43
N PHE A 75 -9.49 -1.38 0.79
CA PHE A 75 -10.41 -2.48 1.08
C PHE A 75 -10.93 -2.38 2.51
N CYS A 76 -12.02 -3.08 2.81
CA CYS A 76 -12.50 -3.26 4.17
C CYS A 76 -12.68 -4.75 4.46
N GLY A 77 -13.04 -5.10 5.69
CA GLY A 77 -13.23 -6.51 6.08
C GLY A 77 -14.40 -7.25 5.40
N LYS A 78 -15.05 -6.64 4.40
CA LYS A 78 -16.16 -7.21 3.62
C LYS A 78 -15.94 -7.14 2.11
N GLU A 79 -15.29 -6.11 1.61
CA GLU A 79 -15.20 -5.85 0.17
C GLU A 79 -13.85 -5.22 -0.21
N VAL A 80 -13.41 -5.54 -1.42
CA VAL A 80 -12.27 -4.89 -2.06
C VAL A 80 -12.77 -3.59 -2.67
N GLY A 81 -12.19 -2.47 -2.22
CA GLY A 81 -12.50 -1.16 -2.75
C GLY A 81 -11.74 -0.85 -4.04
N PRO A 82 -11.67 0.42 -4.44
CA PRO A 82 -11.05 0.81 -5.69
C PRO A 82 -9.55 0.50 -5.73
N LEU A 83 -9.09 0.11 -6.90
CA LEU A 83 -7.69 0.00 -7.28
C LEU A 83 -7.41 1.06 -8.35
N HIS A 84 -6.49 1.99 -8.06
CA HIS A 84 -6.18 3.12 -8.91
C HIS A 84 -4.71 3.10 -9.34
N HIS A 85 -4.45 3.17 -10.64
CA HIS A 85 -3.10 3.30 -11.18
C HIS A 85 -2.59 4.73 -10.97
N ILE A 86 -1.38 4.86 -10.45
CA ILE A 86 -0.72 6.15 -10.26
C ILE A 86 0.26 6.37 -11.41
N GLU A 87 0.06 7.47 -12.12
CA GLU A 87 0.98 7.88 -13.18
C GLU A 87 2.13 8.71 -12.61
N GLY A 88 3.36 8.20 -12.75
CA GLY A 88 4.57 8.86 -12.26
C GLY A 88 4.88 8.60 -10.79
N ASP A 89 5.72 9.46 -10.22
CA ASP A 89 6.09 9.39 -8.80
C ASP A 89 4.99 10.03 -7.94
N MET A 90 4.52 9.33 -6.91
CA MET A 90 3.48 9.86 -6.03
C MET A 90 4.00 11.06 -5.22
N ASP A 91 3.24 12.15 -5.27
CA ASP A 91 3.36 13.25 -4.30
C ASP A 91 2.11 13.32 -3.40
N PHE A 92 2.16 14.20 -2.40
CA PHE A 92 1.04 14.35 -1.48
C PHE A 92 -0.24 14.83 -2.19
N LYS A 93 -0.14 15.60 -3.28
CA LYS A 93 -1.30 16.14 -4.00
C LYS A 93 -2.01 15.04 -4.77
N ILE A 94 -1.25 14.15 -5.42
CA ILE A 94 -1.76 12.97 -6.09
C ILE A 94 -2.45 12.06 -5.06
N TYR A 95 -1.82 11.82 -3.91
CA TYR A 95 -2.43 11.03 -2.83
C TYR A 95 -3.77 11.62 -2.38
N PHE A 96 -3.81 12.93 -2.03
CA PHE A 96 -5.05 13.59 -1.64
C PHE A 96 -6.10 13.56 -2.75
N GLY A 97 -5.69 13.78 -4.00
CA GLY A 97 -6.57 13.69 -5.16
C GLY A 97 -7.22 12.31 -5.29
N ILE A 98 -6.45 11.22 -5.16
CA ILE A 98 -6.98 9.85 -5.21
C ILE A 98 -7.95 9.60 -4.05
N MET A 99 -7.61 10.07 -2.84
CA MET A 99 -8.47 9.92 -1.68
C MET A 99 -9.83 10.62 -1.88
N GLU A 100 -9.84 11.86 -2.38
CA GLU A 100 -11.05 12.65 -2.57
C GLU A 100 -11.89 12.21 -3.78
N THR A 101 -11.24 11.77 -4.86
CA THR A 101 -11.93 11.49 -6.14
C THR A 101 -12.30 10.02 -6.32
N VAL A 102 -11.52 9.10 -5.72
CA VAL A 102 -11.70 7.65 -5.92
C VAL A 102 -12.18 6.98 -4.64
N ILE A 103 -11.42 7.12 -3.55
CA ILE A 103 -11.61 6.31 -2.35
C ILE A 103 -12.85 6.77 -1.56
N TRP A 104 -12.90 8.04 -1.18
CA TRP A 104 -13.98 8.57 -0.37
C TRP A 104 -15.35 8.46 -1.05
N PRO A 105 -15.53 8.84 -2.32
CA PRO A 105 -16.82 8.72 -2.99
C PRO A 105 -17.31 7.27 -3.08
N TYR A 106 -16.41 6.31 -3.27
CA TYR A 106 -16.75 4.89 -3.31
C TYR A 106 -17.28 4.41 -1.95
N TRP A 107 -16.53 4.65 -0.87
CA TRP A 107 -16.91 4.17 0.45
C TRP A 107 -18.14 4.87 1.01
N LEU A 108 -18.32 6.17 0.73
CA LEU A 108 -19.56 6.86 1.08
C LEU A 108 -20.76 6.19 0.39
N LYS A 109 -20.70 6.01 -0.94
CA LYS A 109 -21.75 5.32 -1.71
C LYS A 109 -22.01 3.92 -1.19
N TRP A 110 -20.97 3.18 -0.83
CA TRP A 110 -21.10 1.85 -0.27
C TRP A 110 -21.81 1.85 1.08
N VAL A 111 -21.48 2.79 1.97
CA VAL A 111 -22.17 2.96 3.26
C VAL A 111 -23.64 3.34 3.04
N HIS A 112 -23.94 4.27 2.12
CA HIS A 112 -25.32 4.60 1.75
C HIS A 112 -26.09 3.37 1.29
N PHE A 113 -25.53 2.60 0.37
CA PHE A 113 -26.18 1.44 -0.22
C PHE A 113 -26.45 0.34 0.82
N THR A 114 -25.50 0.11 1.73
CA THR A 114 -25.59 -0.97 2.72
C THR A 114 -26.40 -0.62 3.97
N THR A 115 -26.53 0.67 4.31
CA THR A 115 -27.20 1.12 5.55
C THR A 115 -28.45 1.97 5.32
N GLY A 116 -28.67 2.47 4.10
CA GLY A 116 -29.75 3.41 3.79
C GLY A 116 -29.56 4.81 4.37
N GLN A 117 -28.42 5.11 5.00
CA GLN A 117 -28.15 6.38 5.67
C GLN A 117 -27.13 7.21 4.92
N LEU A 118 -27.30 8.54 4.89
CA LEU A 118 -26.21 9.43 4.49
C LEU A 118 -25.10 9.44 5.55
N PRO A 119 -23.82 9.20 5.20
CA PRO A 119 -22.71 9.37 6.11
C PRO A 119 -22.79 10.77 6.67
N LYS A 120 -22.99 10.87 7.99
CA LYS A 120 -22.83 12.16 8.68
C LYS A 120 -21.38 12.58 8.46
N ALA A 121 -21.17 13.73 7.82
CA ALA A 121 -19.86 14.33 7.73
C ALA A 121 -19.38 14.60 9.16
N GLN A 122 -18.54 13.71 9.69
CA GLN A 122 -17.82 13.97 10.93
C GLN A 122 -16.52 14.68 10.56
N ILE A 123 -16.64 15.98 10.34
CA ILE A 123 -15.50 16.90 10.44
C ILE A 123 -15.62 17.48 11.84
N GLU A 124 -15.05 16.78 12.83
CA GLU A 124 -14.84 17.39 14.15
C GLU A 124 -13.82 18.52 13.98
N PRO A 125 -14.10 19.75 14.44
CA PRO A 125 -13.12 20.83 14.38
C PRO A 125 -11.94 20.45 15.28
N VAL A 126 -10.74 20.45 14.71
CA VAL A 126 -9.50 20.41 15.48
C VAL A 126 -9.43 21.70 16.30
N HIS A 127 -9.61 21.59 17.61
CA HIS A 127 -9.20 22.61 18.58
C HIS A 127 -7.74 22.41 18.97
#